data_AF-A0A961HA23-F1
#
_entry.id   AF-A0A961HA23-F1
#
_cell.length_a   1.000
_cell.length_b   1.000
_cell.length_c   1.000
_cell.angle_alpha   90.00
_cell.angle_beta   90.00
_cell.angle_gamma   90.00
#
_symmetry.space_group_name_H-M   'P 1'
#
loop_
_entity.id
_entity.type
_entity.pdbx_description
1 polymer ?
#
loop_
_entity_poly.entity_id
_entity_poly.type
_entity_poly.pdbx_seq_one_letter_code
_entity_poly.pdbx_strand_id
1 'polypeptide(L)'
;MGETVATNRIQVVRATAWRDAVIKILEPRSPYRPWRIPAGIKRGDAVLVVLETNPVSVIADIREVGVDGSALRALARFLDSGLPWREPPALLELATLRALTGFSLPDDGDPATVLGRAALTTAIGQRQAAPSGGDYLDGHTSLAAAAILLVSLGRCTGCGDKLGLAAADARDRLHIRSVDLAPSQRRVPVADDPPEEPRRLSQQGYGPDDIRIGVWRPGRFPTDWPAVLCDTCHGRMQHGGFDSFLRLRFSLHPPCPSCAAQWTMRTYAGFAAVLRSEPWMFHTGCCPRRIWVCAACGHEWGPSSDPEAG
;
A
#
# COMPACT_ATOMS: atom_id res chain seq x y z
N MET A 1 -0.32 -14.11 -44.67
CA MET A 1 0.78 -14.05 -43.68
C MET A 1 0.69 -12.66 -43.06
N GLY A 2 0.02 -12.54 -41.92
CA GLY A 2 -0.41 -11.26 -41.36
C GLY A 2 0.69 -10.61 -40.52
N GLU A 3 1.05 -9.39 -40.88
CA GLU A 3 2.00 -8.52 -40.19
C GLU A 3 1.57 -8.25 -38.74
N THR A 4 2.18 -8.94 -37.77
CA THR A 4 2.19 -8.49 -36.37
C THR A 4 3.17 -7.34 -36.24
N VAL A 5 2.73 -6.13 -36.61
CA VAL A 5 3.38 -4.90 -36.15
C VAL A 5 3.06 -4.77 -34.66
N ALA A 6 3.86 -5.44 -33.82
CA ALA A 6 3.86 -5.22 -32.39
C ALA A 6 4.13 -3.73 -32.16
N THR A 7 3.07 -3.00 -31.82
CA THR A 7 3.06 -1.54 -31.91
C THR A 7 3.89 -0.98 -30.76
N ASN A 8 5.12 -0.54 -31.06
CA ASN A 8 6.10 -0.02 -30.11
C ASN A 8 5.75 1.38 -29.55
N ARG A 9 4.49 1.79 -29.65
CA ARG A 9 4.01 3.13 -29.30
C ARG A 9 3.50 3.16 -27.87
N ILE A 10 3.97 4.15 -27.12
CA ILE A 10 3.51 4.49 -25.79
C ILE A 10 2.84 5.85 -25.86
N GLN A 11 1.62 5.90 -25.36
CA GLN A 11 0.78 7.08 -25.26
C GLN A 11 0.88 7.58 -23.82
N VAL A 12 1.50 8.73 -23.66
CA VAL A 12 1.76 9.36 -22.37
C VAL A 12 0.52 10.16 -21.99
N VAL A 13 -0.22 9.64 -21.02
CA VAL A 13 -1.38 10.31 -20.44
C VAL A 13 -0.91 11.09 -19.22
N ARG A 14 -1.21 12.39 -19.18
CA ARG A 14 -0.86 13.26 -18.05
C ARG A 14 -2.08 13.56 -17.20
N ALA A 15 -1.87 13.69 -15.89
CA ALA A 15 -2.87 14.16 -14.96
C ALA A 15 -2.41 15.41 -14.22
N THR A 16 -3.09 16.53 -14.44
CA THR A 16 -2.76 17.82 -13.83
C THR A 16 -3.14 17.93 -12.36
N ALA A 17 -4.09 17.11 -11.92
CA ALA A 17 -4.47 16.96 -10.52
C ALA A 17 -4.24 15.51 -10.11
N TRP A 18 -3.08 15.20 -9.53
CA TRP A 18 -2.71 13.84 -9.14
C TRP A 18 -3.75 13.20 -8.22
N ARG A 19 -4.35 13.97 -7.31
CA ARG A 19 -5.34 13.47 -6.35
C ARG A 19 -6.59 12.98 -7.08
N ASP A 20 -7.12 13.80 -8.00
CA ASP A 20 -8.27 13.45 -8.82
C ASP A 20 -7.98 12.24 -9.71
N ALA A 21 -6.77 12.12 -10.25
CA ALA A 21 -6.32 10.96 -11.03
C ALA A 21 -6.30 9.67 -10.22
N VAL A 22 -5.70 9.69 -9.03
CA VAL A 22 -5.69 8.53 -8.14
C VAL A 22 -7.11 8.16 -7.73
N ILE A 23 -7.96 9.13 -7.37
CA ILE A 23 -9.38 8.87 -7.08
C ILE A 23 -10.07 8.23 -8.29
N LYS A 24 -9.83 8.74 -9.49
CA LYS A 24 -10.43 8.22 -10.73
C LYS A 24 -9.97 6.79 -11.08
N ILE A 25 -8.76 6.41 -10.68
CA ILE A 25 -8.26 5.03 -10.79
C ILE A 25 -8.96 4.13 -9.77
N LEU A 26 -9.04 4.57 -8.50
CA LEU A 26 -9.66 3.82 -7.40
C LEU A 26 -11.17 3.65 -7.57
N GLU A 27 -11.84 4.65 -8.11
CA GLU A 27 -13.28 4.66 -8.38
C GLU A 27 -13.55 5.19 -9.79
N PRO A 28 -13.62 4.29 -10.80
CA PRO A 28 -13.85 4.67 -12.19
C PRO A 28 -15.15 5.46 -12.42
N ARG A 29 -16.14 5.37 -11.51
CA ARG A 29 -17.39 6.13 -11.60
C ARG A 29 -17.27 7.56 -11.06
N SER A 30 -16.14 7.94 -10.46
CA SER A 30 -15.90 9.28 -9.95
C SER A 30 -16.16 10.36 -11.02
N PRO A 31 -16.78 11.50 -10.66
CA PRO A 31 -17.07 12.57 -11.61
C PRO A 31 -15.81 13.28 -12.11
N TYR A 32 -14.65 13.11 -11.47
CA TYR A 32 -13.42 13.76 -11.90
C TYR A 32 -12.99 13.36 -13.32
N ARG A 33 -12.39 14.31 -14.04
CA ARG A 33 -11.87 14.17 -15.41
C ARG A 33 -10.41 14.67 -15.48
N PRO A 34 -9.48 13.98 -14.80
CA PRO A 34 -8.13 14.49 -14.60
C PRO A 34 -7.20 14.26 -15.80
N TRP A 35 -7.63 13.46 -16.79
CA TRP A 35 -6.77 12.95 -17.85
C TRP A 35 -6.64 13.92 -19.02
N ARG A 36 -5.40 14.28 -19.36
CA ARG A 36 -5.01 14.82 -20.67
C ARG A 36 -4.50 13.66 -21.52
N ILE A 37 -5.31 13.27 -22.50
CA ILE A 37 -5.07 12.10 -23.33
C ILE A 37 -4.58 12.55 -24.71
N PRO A 38 -3.49 11.99 -25.25
CA PRO A 38 -3.05 12.29 -26.61
C PRO A 38 -4.14 12.03 -27.65
N ALA A 39 -4.19 12.86 -28.69
CA ALA A 39 -5.04 12.59 -29.84
C ALA A 39 -4.53 11.35 -30.61
N GLY A 40 -5.44 10.58 -31.20
CA GLY A 40 -5.08 9.50 -32.12
C GLY A 40 -4.56 8.22 -31.47
N ILE A 41 -4.90 7.96 -30.21
CA ILE A 41 -4.69 6.65 -29.56
C ILE A 41 -5.45 5.57 -30.32
N LYS A 42 -4.81 4.43 -30.55
CA LYS A 42 -5.38 3.28 -31.25
C LYS A 42 -5.23 2.01 -30.43
N ARG A 43 -6.01 0.99 -30.81
CA ARG A 43 -5.84 -0.39 -30.33
C ARG A 43 -4.38 -0.83 -30.49
N GLY A 44 -3.84 -1.50 -29.47
CA GLY A 44 -2.46 -2.01 -29.46
C GLY A 44 -1.41 -1.00 -28.96
N ASP A 45 -1.77 0.29 -28.88
CA ASP A 45 -0.93 1.27 -28.19
C ASP A 45 -0.84 0.93 -26.69
N ALA A 46 0.32 1.21 -26.09
CA ALA A 46 0.51 1.15 -24.65
C ALA A 46 0.21 2.52 -24.02
N VAL A 47 -0.27 2.55 -22.78
CA VAL A 47 -0.50 3.77 -22.01
C VAL A 47 0.45 3.82 -20.83
N LEU A 48 1.15 4.94 -20.68
CA LEU A 48 1.94 5.30 -19.50
C LEU A 48 1.29 6.53 -18.86
N VAL A 49 1.07 6.49 -17.54
CA VAL A 49 0.48 7.61 -16.81
C VAL A 49 1.54 8.38 -16.05
N VAL A 50 1.55 9.70 -16.26
CA VAL A 50 2.34 10.67 -15.50
C VAL A 50 1.41 11.46 -14.60
N LEU A 51 1.75 11.53 -13.31
CA LEU A 51 1.04 12.31 -12.30
C LEU A 51 1.86 13.56 -11.96
N GLU A 52 1.23 14.73 -11.97
CA GLU A 52 1.83 16.00 -11.51
C GLU A 52 1.93 16.05 -9.98
N THR A 53 2.67 15.10 -9.41
CA THR A 53 3.15 15.12 -8.02
C THR A 53 4.44 15.95 -7.92
N ASN A 54 4.90 16.19 -6.69
CA ASN A 54 6.19 16.79 -6.38
C ASN A 54 6.98 15.80 -5.50
N PRO A 55 8.02 15.13 -6.03
CA PRO A 55 8.48 15.20 -7.42
C PRO A 55 7.49 14.54 -8.40
N VAL A 56 7.59 14.85 -9.70
CA VAL A 56 6.72 14.29 -10.74
C VAL A 56 6.89 12.77 -10.77
N SER A 57 5.78 12.04 -10.83
CA SER A 57 5.79 10.57 -10.79
C SER A 57 5.10 9.94 -11.97
N VAL A 58 5.38 8.66 -12.19
CA VAL A 58 4.68 7.79 -13.12
C VAL A 58 4.01 6.66 -12.33
N ILE A 59 2.88 6.19 -12.84
CA ILE A 59 2.39 4.88 -12.45
C ILE A 59 3.34 3.85 -13.06
N ALA A 60 4.02 3.08 -12.22
CA ALA A 60 4.97 2.05 -12.63
C ALA A 60 4.22 0.81 -13.11
N ASP A 61 3.39 0.98 -14.12
CA ASP A 61 2.65 -0.06 -14.84
C ASP A 61 2.30 0.47 -16.24
N ILE A 62 2.19 -0.42 -17.22
CA ILE A 62 1.85 -0.08 -18.60
C ILE A 62 0.63 -0.89 -19.02
N ARG A 63 -0.41 -0.21 -19.52
CA ARG A 63 -1.65 -0.87 -19.97
C ARG A 63 -1.86 -0.73 -21.45
N GLU A 64 -2.14 -1.84 -22.11
CA GLU A 64 -2.44 -1.85 -23.54
C GLU A 64 -3.90 -1.42 -23.79
N VAL A 65 -4.08 -0.60 -24.83
CA VAL A 65 -5.39 -0.18 -25.32
C VAL A 65 -6.05 -1.36 -26.01
N GLY A 66 -7.19 -1.79 -25.45
CA GLY A 66 -7.94 -2.93 -25.90
C GLY A 66 -8.65 -2.72 -27.24
N VAL A 67 -9.51 -3.69 -27.57
CA VAL A 67 -10.24 -3.74 -28.84
C VAL A 67 -11.20 -2.56 -29.03
N ASP A 68 -11.61 -1.92 -27.94
CA ASP A 68 -12.50 -0.76 -27.93
C ASP A 68 -11.79 0.56 -28.26
N GLY A 69 -10.46 0.56 -28.40
CA GLY A 69 -9.67 1.77 -28.65
C GLY A 69 -9.71 2.78 -27.51
N SER A 70 -10.21 2.41 -26.32
CA SER A 70 -10.46 3.36 -25.24
C SER A 70 -9.30 3.42 -24.24
N ALA A 71 -8.57 4.53 -24.27
CA ALA A 71 -7.56 4.82 -23.25
C ALA A 71 -8.16 4.83 -21.84
N LEU A 72 -9.35 5.40 -21.66
CA LEU A 72 -10.03 5.44 -20.34
C LEU A 72 -10.30 4.05 -19.77
N ARG A 73 -10.66 3.07 -20.63
CA ARG A 73 -10.83 1.68 -20.18
C ARG A 73 -9.49 1.03 -19.86
N ALA A 74 -8.42 1.33 -20.60
CA ALA A 74 -7.07 0.88 -20.25
C ALA A 74 -6.63 1.43 -18.88
N LEU A 75 -6.90 2.71 -18.60
CA LEU A 75 -6.61 3.35 -17.30
C LEU A 75 -7.38 2.70 -16.14
N ALA A 76 -8.67 2.38 -16.34
CA ALA A 76 -9.48 1.75 -15.29
C ALA A 76 -8.96 0.37 -14.86
N ARG A 77 -8.16 -0.29 -15.70
CA ARG A 77 -7.60 -1.62 -15.44
C ARG A 77 -6.28 -1.60 -14.67
N PHE A 78 -5.77 -0.44 -14.25
CA PHE A 78 -4.55 -0.38 -13.44
C PHE A 78 -4.66 -1.14 -12.11
N LEU A 79 -5.87 -1.31 -11.57
CA LEU A 79 -6.11 -2.11 -10.36
C LEU A 79 -6.44 -3.58 -10.67
N ASP A 80 -6.59 -3.92 -11.95
CA ASP A 80 -6.80 -5.29 -12.41
C ASP A 80 -5.43 -5.90 -12.71
N SER A 81 -4.69 -6.29 -11.67
CA SER A 81 -3.38 -6.95 -11.81
C SER A 81 -3.48 -8.34 -12.46
N GLY A 82 -4.67 -8.95 -12.51
CA GLY A 82 -4.88 -10.31 -13.03
C GLY A 82 -4.25 -11.40 -12.16
N LEU A 83 -3.52 -11.01 -11.12
CA LEU A 83 -2.97 -11.88 -10.10
C LEU A 83 -4.04 -12.12 -9.01
N PRO A 84 -3.98 -13.26 -8.30
CA PRO A 84 -4.90 -13.54 -7.19
C PRO A 84 -4.82 -12.48 -6.07
N TRP A 85 -3.74 -11.69 -6.04
CA TRP A 85 -3.50 -10.62 -5.08
C TRP A 85 -3.59 -9.26 -5.78
N ARG A 86 -4.48 -8.39 -5.29
CA ARG A 86 -4.66 -7.01 -5.78
C ARG A 86 -3.56 -6.11 -5.24
N GLU A 87 -2.38 -6.18 -5.83
CA GLU A 87 -1.36 -5.17 -5.57
C GLU A 87 -1.71 -3.90 -6.35
N PRO A 88 -1.87 -2.75 -5.68
CA PRO A 88 -2.00 -1.49 -6.39
C PRO A 88 -0.69 -1.19 -7.13
N PRO A 89 -0.77 -0.49 -8.28
CA PRO A 89 0.43 -0.15 -9.01
C PRO A 89 1.33 0.77 -8.18
N ALA A 90 2.63 0.51 -8.19
CA ALA A 90 3.61 1.37 -7.55
C ALA A 90 3.73 2.73 -8.28
N LEU A 91 4.22 3.74 -7.56
CA LEU A 91 4.63 5.02 -8.16
C LEU A 91 6.16 5.09 -8.22
N LEU A 92 6.68 5.61 -9.33
CA LEU A 92 8.10 5.87 -9.51
C LEU A 92 8.31 7.32 -9.88
N GLU A 93 9.30 7.98 -9.29
CA GLU A 93 9.69 9.32 -9.72
C GLU A 93 10.09 9.31 -11.20
N LEU A 94 9.60 10.28 -11.97
CA LEU A 94 9.91 10.40 -13.40
C LEU A 94 11.41 10.54 -13.63
N ALA A 95 12.13 11.32 -12.82
CA ALA A 95 13.58 11.47 -12.93
C ALA A 95 14.31 10.13 -12.73
N THR A 96 13.85 9.31 -11.78
CA THR A 96 14.37 7.95 -11.58
C THR A 96 14.09 7.07 -12.80
N LEU A 97 12.89 7.11 -13.37
CA LEU A 97 12.59 6.38 -14.61
C LEU A 97 13.50 6.81 -15.77
N ARG A 98 13.68 8.12 -15.96
CA ARG A 98 14.57 8.71 -16.98
C ARG A 98 15.99 8.20 -16.80
N ALA A 99 16.51 8.24 -15.57
CA ALA A 99 17.87 7.77 -15.25
C ALA A 99 18.06 6.26 -15.53
N LEU A 100 17.04 5.43 -15.27
CA LEU A 100 17.13 3.99 -15.44
C LEU A 100 16.99 3.53 -16.89
N THR A 101 16.23 4.25 -17.71
CA THR A 101 15.82 3.79 -19.03
C THR A 101 16.32 4.65 -20.19
N GLY A 102 16.86 5.84 -19.90
CA GLY A 102 17.13 6.86 -20.91
C GLY A 102 15.86 7.45 -21.53
N PHE A 103 14.68 7.03 -21.07
CA PHE A 103 13.40 7.53 -21.55
C PHE A 103 13.31 9.04 -21.33
N SER A 104 12.84 9.78 -22.31
CA SER A 104 12.64 11.23 -22.22
C SER A 104 11.22 11.58 -22.64
N LEU A 105 10.60 12.45 -21.87
CA LEU A 105 9.30 13.05 -22.19
C LEU A 105 9.52 14.48 -22.66
N PRO A 106 8.71 14.98 -23.61
CA PRO A 106 8.63 16.40 -23.88
C PRO A 106 8.37 17.18 -22.59
N ASP A 107 9.10 18.28 -22.40
CA ASP A 107 9.03 19.10 -21.19
C ASP A 107 7.83 20.08 -21.18
N ASP A 108 7.06 20.12 -22.27
CA ASP A 108 5.91 21.02 -22.48
C ASP A 108 4.68 20.71 -21.60
N GLY A 109 4.69 19.62 -20.84
CA GLY A 109 3.54 19.22 -20.02
C GLY A 109 2.38 18.69 -20.86
N ASP A 110 2.57 18.48 -22.16
CA ASP A 110 1.55 17.99 -23.06
C ASP A 110 1.58 16.45 -23.18
N PRO A 111 0.43 15.85 -23.52
CA PRO A 111 0.37 14.43 -23.84
C PRO A 111 1.22 14.12 -25.07
N ALA A 112 1.99 13.04 -25.02
CA ALA A 112 2.96 12.69 -26.05
C ALA A 112 2.83 11.23 -26.51
N THR A 113 3.19 10.94 -27.77
CA THR A 113 3.49 9.58 -28.19
C THR A 113 5.01 9.38 -28.18
N VAL A 114 5.48 8.34 -27.51
CA VAL A 114 6.90 7.95 -27.47
C VAL A 114 7.08 6.51 -27.98
N LEU A 115 8.26 6.18 -28.48
CA LEU A 115 8.64 4.83 -28.91
C LEU A 115 9.52 4.15 -27.86
N GLY A 116 9.48 2.82 -27.77
CA GLY A 116 10.37 2.05 -26.87
C GLY A 116 9.66 1.32 -25.73
N ARG A 117 8.52 0.67 -26.03
CA ARG A 117 7.72 -0.10 -25.08
C ARG A 117 8.51 -1.20 -24.37
N ALA A 118 9.38 -1.91 -25.07
CA ALA A 118 10.10 -3.06 -24.51
C ALA A 118 11.03 -2.66 -23.35
N ALA A 119 11.87 -1.64 -23.53
CA ALA A 119 12.80 -1.19 -22.49
C ALA A 119 12.08 -0.69 -21.23
N LEU A 120 10.99 0.06 -21.41
CA LEU A 120 10.16 0.55 -20.31
C LEU A 120 9.42 -0.57 -19.57
N THR A 121 8.84 -1.52 -20.31
CA THR A 121 8.13 -2.66 -19.72
C THR A 121 9.08 -3.50 -18.87
N THR A 122 10.29 -3.75 -19.36
CA THR A 122 11.31 -4.49 -18.60
C THR A 122 11.72 -3.76 -17.32
N ALA A 123 12.01 -2.45 -17.40
CA ALA A 123 12.43 -1.66 -16.24
C ALA A 123 11.33 -1.56 -15.16
N ILE A 124 10.08 -1.38 -15.59
CA ILE A 124 8.91 -1.36 -14.68
C ILE A 124 8.67 -2.74 -14.06
N GLY A 125 8.67 -3.80 -14.87
CA GLY A 125 8.43 -5.17 -14.40
C GLY A 125 9.48 -5.67 -13.40
N GLN A 126 10.75 -5.33 -13.60
CA GLN A 126 11.82 -5.68 -12.66
C GLN A 126 11.68 -5.00 -11.29
N ARG A 127 11.04 -3.81 -11.24
CA ARG A 127 10.79 -3.06 -10.00
C ARG A 127 9.52 -3.51 -9.29
N GLN A 128 8.48 -3.90 -10.01
CA GLN A 128 7.28 -4.53 -9.41
C GLN A 128 7.62 -5.84 -8.69
N ALA A 129 8.61 -6.60 -9.19
CA ALA A 129 9.04 -7.86 -8.58
C ALA A 129 9.92 -7.70 -7.33
N ALA A 130 10.39 -6.49 -6.99
CA ALA A 130 11.13 -6.27 -5.76
C ALA A 130 10.12 -6.16 -4.60
N PRO A 131 10.16 -7.06 -3.59
CA PRO A 131 9.30 -6.96 -2.41
C PRO A 131 9.69 -5.67 -1.70
N SER A 132 8.95 -4.61 -2.00
CA SER A 132 9.43 -3.26 -1.76
C SER A 132 9.25 -2.98 -0.27
N GLY A 133 10.37 -2.72 0.41
CA GLY A 133 10.34 -1.90 1.61
C GLY A 133 9.47 -0.67 1.32
N GLY A 134 8.55 -0.37 2.23
CA GLY A 134 7.52 0.67 2.06
C GLY A 134 8.05 2.10 1.94
N ASP A 135 9.34 2.27 1.66
CA ASP A 135 10.10 3.51 1.59
C ASP A 135 9.49 4.54 0.62
N TYR A 136 8.71 4.10 -0.37
CA TYR A 136 8.01 5.00 -1.30
C TYR A 136 6.73 5.64 -0.73
N LEU A 137 6.27 5.17 0.44
CA LEU A 137 5.16 5.77 1.21
C LEU A 137 5.65 6.85 2.18
N ASP A 138 6.96 7.00 2.28
CA ASP A 138 7.59 7.80 3.31
C ASP A 138 7.85 9.22 2.81
N GLY A 139 7.81 10.17 3.74
CA GLY A 139 7.98 11.58 3.46
C GLY A 139 6.68 12.34 3.22
N HIS A 140 6.77 13.66 3.27
CA HIS A 140 5.66 14.60 3.13
C HIS A 140 5.41 15.09 1.70
N THR A 141 5.92 14.35 0.71
CA THR A 141 5.78 14.69 -0.71
C THR A 141 4.38 14.35 -1.23
N SER A 142 3.92 15.01 -2.30
CA SER A 142 2.66 14.61 -2.94
C SER A 142 2.77 13.30 -3.71
N LEU A 143 4.00 12.86 -4.04
CA LEU A 143 4.27 11.50 -4.53
C LEU A 143 3.94 10.47 -3.44
N ALA A 144 4.49 10.65 -2.23
CA ALA A 144 4.20 9.78 -1.10
C ALA A 144 2.69 9.78 -0.80
N ALA A 145 2.05 10.95 -0.76
CA ALA A 145 0.61 11.05 -0.57
C ALA A 145 -0.22 10.30 -1.64
N ALA A 146 0.19 10.37 -2.91
CA ALA A 146 -0.44 9.64 -4.00
C ALA A 146 -0.27 8.13 -3.85
N ALA A 147 0.91 7.67 -3.46
CA ALA A 147 1.21 6.26 -3.21
C ALA A 147 0.40 5.72 -2.02
N ILE A 148 0.32 6.47 -0.91
CA ILE A 148 -0.50 6.13 0.25
C ILE A 148 -1.98 5.97 -0.16
N LEU A 149 -2.49 6.88 -1.00
CA LEU A 149 -3.87 6.80 -1.48
C LEU A 149 -4.10 5.57 -2.39
N LEU A 150 -3.20 5.28 -3.32
CA LEU A 150 -3.29 4.07 -4.16
C LEU A 150 -3.27 2.79 -3.33
N VAL A 151 -2.35 2.69 -2.37
CA VAL A 151 -2.21 1.54 -1.46
C VAL A 151 -3.45 1.32 -0.60
N SER A 152 -4.19 2.38 -0.28
CA SER A 152 -5.44 2.26 0.47
C SER A 152 -6.55 1.48 -0.25
N LEU A 153 -6.44 1.31 -1.57
CA LEU A 153 -7.45 0.67 -2.42
C LEU A 153 -8.87 1.25 -2.22
N GLY A 154 -8.95 2.55 -1.92
CA GLY A 154 -10.20 3.26 -1.69
C GLY A 154 -10.87 2.92 -0.36
N ARG A 155 -10.11 2.46 0.64
CA ARG A 155 -10.58 2.19 2.00
C ARG A 155 -9.91 3.08 3.03
N CYS A 156 -10.64 3.40 4.09
CA CYS A 156 -10.07 4.05 5.26
C CYS A 156 -9.13 3.08 5.97
N THR A 157 -7.86 3.46 6.17
CA THR A 157 -6.87 2.64 6.89
C THR A 157 -7.25 2.48 8.37
N GLY A 158 -8.02 3.43 8.92
CA GLY A 158 -8.51 3.38 10.30
C GLY A 158 -9.60 2.31 10.52
N CYS A 159 -10.79 2.54 9.95
CA CYS A 159 -11.94 1.66 10.16
C CYS A 159 -12.09 0.53 9.13
N GLY A 160 -11.38 0.59 8.00
CA GLY A 160 -11.50 -0.40 6.91
C GLY A 160 -12.67 -0.16 5.95
N ASP A 161 -13.54 0.80 6.24
CA ASP A 161 -14.71 1.11 5.41
C ASP A 161 -14.31 1.71 4.06
N LYS A 162 -15.17 1.51 3.05
CA LYS A 162 -14.99 2.13 1.73
C LYS A 162 -15.10 3.65 1.84
N LEU A 163 -14.17 4.35 1.20
CA LEU A 163 -14.22 5.79 1.04
C LEU A 163 -15.27 6.15 -0.01
N GLY A 164 -15.98 7.27 0.18
CA GLY A 164 -17.00 7.78 -0.73
C GLY A 164 -16.43 8.42 -2.00
N LEU A 165 -15.56 7.71 -2.73
CA LEU A 165 -14.77 8.25 -3.85
C LEU A 165 -15.59 8.62 -5.11
N ALA A 166 -16.85 8.18 -5.18
CA ALA A 166 -17.77 8.53 -6.25
C ALA A 166 -18.42 9.92 -6.07
N ALA A 167 -18.30 10.53 -4.89
CA ALA A 167 -18.87 11.84 -4.61
C ALA A 167 -18.09 12.97 -5.31
N ALA A 168 -18.76 14.08 -5.62
CA ALA A 168 -18.13 15.23 -6.29
C ALA A 168 -17.12 15.97 -5.40
N ASP A 169 -17.29 15.86 -4.08
CA ASP A 169 -16.44 16.43 -3.02
C ASP A 169 -15.47 15.40 -2.41
N ALA A 170 -15.33 14.22 -3.02
CA ALA A 170 -14.53 13.12 -2.47
C ALA A 170 -13.08 13.53 -2.13
N ARG A 171 -12.46 14.39 -2.95
CA ARG A 171 -11.09 14.88 -2.75
C ARG A 171 -10.90 15.69 -1.46
N ASP A 172 -11.98 16.26 -0.94
CA ASP A 172 -12.01 17.14 0.24
C ASP A 172 -12.41 16.36 1.51
N ARG A 173 -12.94 15.14 1.35
CA ARG A 173 -13.47 14.26 2.41
C ARG A 173 -12.57 13.06 2.76
N LEU A 174 -11.42 12.98 2.09
CA LEU A 174 -10.37 12.03 2.42
C LEU A 174 -9.16 12.77 2.94
N HIS A 175 -8.53 12.20 3.96
CA HIS A 175 -7.42 12.82 4.67
C HIS A 175 -6.22 11.91 4.60
N ILE A 176 -5.16 12.37 3.95
CA ILE A 176 -3.92 11.59 3.78
C ILE A 176 -2.94 12.00 4.86
N ARG A 177 -2.48 11.02 5.64
CA ARG A 177 -1.41 11.17 6.61
C ARG A 177 -0.13 10.57 6.05
N SER A 178 0.78 11.44 5.66
CA SER A 178 2.19 11.13 5.39
C SER A 178 3.01 11.09 6.68
N VAL A 179 4.08 10.30 6.71
CA VAL A 179 5.02 10.24 7.83
C VAL A 179 6.46 10.21 7.32
N ASP A 180 7.39 10.84 8.04
CA ASP A 180 8.82 10.75 7.74
C ASP A 180 9.40 9.46 8.34
N LEU A 181 9.24 8.34 7.64
CA LEU A 181 9.86 7.07 7.99
C LEU A 181 11.30 7.07 7.44
N ALA A 182 12.26 7.55 8.22
CA ALA A 182 13.65 7.17 7.98
C ALA A 182 13.74 5.63 8.08
N PRO A 183 14.52 4.93 7.23
CA PRO A 183 14.75 3.47 7.33
C PRO A 183 15.29 3.02 8.70
N SER A 184 15.83 3.96 9.49
CA SER A 184 16.31 3.80 10.86
C SER A 184 15.28 4.14 11.94
N GLN A 185 13.99 4.31 11.59
CA GLN A 185 12.99 4.82 12.52
C GLN A 185 12.95 4.02 13.83
N ARG A 186 13.08 4.77 14.93
CA ARG A 186 13.10 4.30 16.31
C ARG A 186 11.83 3.51 16.61
N ARG A 187 11.93 2.19 16.55
CA ARG A 187 10.82 1.33 16.99
C ARG A 187 10.71 1.41 18.50
N VAL A 188 9.55 1.82 18.99
CA VAL A 188 9.29 1.98 20.42
C VAL A 188 8.71 0.67 20.96
N PRO A 189 9.24 0.13 22.06
CA PRO A 189 8.65 -1.03 22.70
C PRO A 189 7.27 -0.66 23.26
N VAL A 190 6.29 -1.54 23.08
CA VAL A 190 4.92 -1.32 23.60
C VAL A 190 4.78 -1.53 25.11
N ALA A 191 5.74 -2.23 25.69
CA ALA A 191 5.92 -2.49 27.11
C ALA A 191 7.42 -2.70 27.36
N ASP A 192 7.88 -2.49 28.59
CA ASP A 192 9.27 -2.80 28.95
C ASP A 192 9.58 -4.26 28.64
N ASP A 193 10.79 -4.52 28.13
CA ASP A 193 11.23 -5.89 27.87
C ASP A 193 11.14 -6.69 29.18
N PRO A 194 10.61 -7.93 29.17
CA PRO A 194 10.73 -8.79 30.35
C PRO A 194 12.21 -8.91 30.71
N PRO A 195 12.57 -8.92 32.01
CA PRO A 195 13.96 -8.96 32.43
C PRO A 195 14.68 -10.13 31.74
N GLU A 196 15.92 -9.88 31.31
CA GLU A 196 16.77 -10.88 30.67
C GLU A 196 16.80 -12.13 31.56
N GLU A 197 16.23 -13.25 31.09
CA GLU A 197 16.35 -14.51 31.83
C GLU A 197 17.84 -14.77 32.05
N PRO A 198 18.30 -15.06 33.28
CA PRO A 198 19.69 -15.41 33.49
C PRO A 198 19.98 -16.63 32.63
N ARG A 199 20.96 -16.48 31.71
CA ARG A 199 21.52 -17.58 30.91
C ARG A 199 21.98 -18.69 31.84
N ARG A 200 21.09 -19.61 32.22
CA ARG A 200 21.47 -20.91 32.76
C ARG A 200 21.86 -21.77 31.56
N LEU A 201 23.14 -21.73 31.24
CA LEU A 201 23.81 -22.85 30.58
C LEU A 201 23.67 -24.06 31.51
N SER A 202 22.62 -24.86 31.32
CA SER A 202 22.62 -26.24 31.77
C SER A 202 22.79 -27.12 30.54
N GLN A 203 24.01 -27.62 30.38
CA GLN A 203 24.31 -28.81 29.58
C GLN A 203 23.46 -29.97 30.12
N GLN A 204 22.28 -30.20 29.56
CA GLN A 204 21.49 -31.41 29.75
C GLN A 204 20.55 -31.56 28.55
N GLY A 205 20.38 -32.81 28.12
CA GLY A 205 20.08 -33.18 26.74
C GLY A 205 18.73 -32.73 26.20
N TYR A 206 18.65 -32.74 24.87
CA TYR A 206 17.49 -32.35 24.06
C TYR A 206 16.36 -33.38 24.22
N GLY A 207 15.36 -33.09 25.04
CA GLY A 207 14.12 -33.84 25.15
C GLY A 207 13.01 -33.29 24.24
N PRO A 208 11.97 -34.07 23.91
CA PRO A 208 10.81 -33.59 23.13
C PRO A 208 10.05 -32.43 23.81
N ASP A 209 10.20 -32.26 25.12
CA ASP A 209 9.64 -31.14 25.89
C ASP A 209 10.53 -29.87 25.86
N ASP A 210 11.75 -29.95 25.31
CA ASP A 210 12.67 -28.82 25.15
C ASP A 210 12.44 -28.03 23.87
N ILE A 211 11.39 -28.35 23.11
CA ILE A 211 10.84 -27.45 22.09
C ILE A 211 10.17 -26.29 22.82
N ARG A 212 10.99 -25.38 23.36
CA ARG A 212 10.52 -24.09 23.86
C ARG A 212 9.91 -23.33 22.68
N ILE A 213 8.59 -23.35 22.59
CA ILE A 213 7.82 -22.36 21.84
C ILE A 213 8.34 -21.00 22.31
N GLY A 214 8.99 -20.26 21.42
CA GLY A 214 9.84 -19.12 21.79
C GLY A 214 9.15 -18.16 22.76
N VAL A 215 9.90 -17.69 23.76
CA VAL A 215 9.46 -16.66 24.72
C VAL A 215 8.91 -15.46 23.94
N TRP A 216 7.66 -15.06 24.20
CA TRP A 216 7.08 -13.87 23.59
C TRP A 216 7.90 -12.63 23.98
N ARG A 217 8.27 -11.83 22.98
CA ARG A 217 8.92 -10.54 23.20
C ARG A 217 7.92 -9.42 22.90
N PRO A 218 7.80 -8.39 23.75
CA PRO A 218 6.98 -7.24 23.47
C PRO A 218 7.26 -6.66 22.08
N GLY A 219 6.18 -6.34 21.36
CA GLY A 219 6.25 -5.76 20.03
C GLY A 219 7.00 -4.44 20.03
N ARG A 220 7.75 -4.19 18.96
CA ARG A 220 8.41 -2.92 18.68
C ARG A 220 7.82 -2.35 17.41
N PHE A 221 7.14 -1.22 17.51
CA PHE A 221 6.43 -0.59 16.40
C PHE A 221 7.05 0.75 16.01
N PRO A 222 6.91 1.19 14.75
CA PRO A 222 7.23 2.56 14.40
C PRO A 222 6.39 3.54 15.23
N THR A 223 6.85 4.78 15.35
CA THR A 223 6.15 5.82 16.12
C THR A 223 4.82 6.21 15.48
N ASP A 224 4.75 6.10 14.15
CA ASP A 224 3.57 6.41 13.37
C ASP A 224 3.51 5.56 12.09
N TRP A 225 2.42 5.69 11.31
CA TRP A 225 2.23 4.95 10.08
C TRP A 225 1.44 5.74 9.05
N PRO A 226 1.81 5.65 7.75
CA PRO A 226 1.10 6.36 6.69
C PRO A 226 -0.32 5.81 6.50
N ALA A 227 -1.30 6.68 6.28
CA ALA A 227 -2.71 6.28 6.26
C ALA A 227 -3.59 7.20 5.40
N VAL A 228 -4.71 6.65 4.94
CA VAL A 228 -5.85 7.43 4.42
C VAL A 228 -7.01 7.29 5.38
N LEU A 229 -7.59 8.41 5.79
CA LEU A 229 -8.69 8.46 6.75
C LEU A 229 -9.95 9.04 6.10
N CYS A 230 -11.10 8.48 6.45
CA CYS A 230 -12.38 9.14 6.25
C CYS A 230 -12.57 10.28 7.25
N ASP A 231 -13.51 11.19 7.01
CA ASP A 231 -13.86 12.30 7.90
C ASP A 231 -14.04 11.88 9.36
N THR A 232 -14.69 10.73 9.60
CA THR A 232 -14.92 10.23 10.96
C THR A 232 -13.62 9.83 11.66
N CYS A 233 -12.75 9.06 11.00
CA CYS A 233 -11.46 8.69 11.58
C CYS A 233 -10.53 9.88 11.72
N HIS A 234 -10.57 10.83 10.77
CA HIS A 234 -9.81 12.07 10.85
C HIS A 234 -10.26 12.95 12.02
N GLY A 235 -11.56 13.14 12.20
CA GLY A 235 -12.12 13.88 13.33
C GLY A 235 -11.81 13.22 14.68
N ARG A 236 -11.87 11.88 14.75
CA ARG A 236 -11.40 11.14 15.94
C ARG A 236 -9.92 11.36 16.20
N MET A 237 -9.10 11.41 15.16
CA MET A 237 -7.68 11.69 15.31
C MET A 237 -7.43 13.09 15.89
N GLN A 238 -8.09 14.11 15.34
CA GLN A 238 -7.92 15.50 15.76
C GLN A 238 -8.46 15.78 17.17
N HIS A 239 -9.62 15.23 17.52
CA HIS A 239 -10.33 15.58 18.76
C HIS A 239 -10.24 14.50 19.84
N GLY A 240 -9.79 13.29 19.51
CA GLY A 240 -9.67 12.16 20.44
C GLY A 240 -8.35 12.08 21.19
N GLY A 241 -7.45 13.06 21.01
CA GLY A 241 -6.15 13.10 21.68
C GLY A 241 -5.11 12.12 21.14
N PHE A 242 -5.24 11.68 19.89
CA PHE A 242 -4.27 10.78 19.26
C PHE A 242 -3.15 11.58 18.57
N ASP A 243 -1.92 11.38 19.02
CA ASP A 243 -0.71 11.99 18.46
C ASP A 243 -0.18 11.25 17.21
N SER A 244 -0.50 9.96 17.07
CA SER A 244 -0.15 9.13 15.92
C SER A 244 -1.32 8.30 15.39
N PHE A 245 -1.27 7.95 14.11
CA PHE A 245 -2.28 7.11 13.50
C PHE A 245 -2.26 5.70 14.10
N LEU A 246 -1.10 5.18 14.48
CA LEU A 246 -1.02 3.88 15.15
C LEU A 246 -1.80 3.86 16.46
N ARG A 247 -1.71 4.91 17.28
CA ARG A 247 -2.50 5.01 18.52
C ARG A 247 -4.00 5.00 18.23
N LEU A 248 -4.45 5.78 17.24
CA LEU A 248 -5.84 5.73 16.77
C LEU A 248 -6.19 4.30 16.34
N ARG A 249 -5.38 3.68 15.49
CA ARG A 249 -5.66 2.37 14.89
C ARG A 249 -5.76 1.26 15.93
N PHE A 250 -4.88 1.24 16.92
CA PHE A 250 -4.92 0.27 18.02
C PHE A 250 -6.09 0.52 18.98
N SER A 251 -6.53 1.78 19.17
CA SER A 251 -7.71 2.06 20.00
C SER A 251 -9.03 1.54 19.41
N LEU A 252 -9.04 1.19 18.12
CA LEU A 252 -10.17 0.53 17.47
C LEU A 252 -10.23 -0.98 17.75
N HIS A 253 -9.21 -1.54 18.40
CA HIS A 253 -9.17 -2.93 18.83
C HIS A 253 -9.51 -3.05 20.33
N PRO A 254 -10.02 -4.21 20.80
CA PRO A 254 -10.30 -4.38 22.22
C PRO A 254 -9.01 -4.33 23.05
N PRO A 255 -9.03 -3.77 24.29
CA PRO A 255 -7.90 -3.88 25.19
C PRO A 255 -7.58 -5.34 25.51
N CYS A 256 -6.31 -5.62 25.80
CA CYS A 256 -5.91 -6.95 26.26
C CYS A 256 -6.59 -7.30 27.60
N PRO A 257 -7.31 -8.42 27.70
CA PRO A 257 -7.96 -8.81 28.96
C PRO A 257 -6.96 -9.24 30.05
N SER A 258 -5.71 -9.57 29.68
CA SER A 258 -4.67 -10.03 30.61
C SER A 258 -3.89 -8.86 31.23
N CYS A 259 -3.48 -7.87 30.42
CA CYS A 259 -2.64 -6.76 30.88
C CYS A 259 -3.22 -5.36 30.66
N ALA A 260 -4.47 -5.26 30.20
CA ALA A 260 -5.16 -4.01 29.86
C ALA A 260 -4.49 -3.15 28.76
N ALA A 261 -3.38 -3.59 28.18
CA ALA A 261 -2.67 -2.84 27.14
C ALA A 261 -3.54 -2.63 25.90
N GLN A 262 -3.48 -1.42 25.34
CA GLN A 262 -4.14 -1.00 24.10
C GLN A 262 -3.25 -1.23 22.88
N TRP A 263 -2.62 -2.41 22.80
CA TRP A 263 -1.73 -2.82 21.71
C TRP A 263 -2.14 -4.19 21.18
N THR A 264 -3.43 -4.34 20.89
CA THR A 264 -4.01 -5.58 20.40
C THR A 264 -3.87 -5.66 18.89
N MET A 265 -3.34 -6.76 18.39
CA MET A 265 -3.26 -7.06 16.95
C MET A 265 -4.36 -8.03 16.56
N ARG A 266 -4.91 -7.87 15.36
CA ARG A 266 -5.82 -8.84 14.76
C ARG A 266 -5.01 -9.94 14.11
N THR A 267 -5.34 -11.19 14.37
CA THR A 267 -4.66 -12.31 13.70
C THR A 267 -5.23 -12.54 12.31
N TYR A 268 -4.36 -13.01 11.41
CA TYR A 268 -4.72 -13.37 10.06
C TYR A 268 -3.98 -14.66 9.68
N ALA A 269 -4.75 -15.69 9.35
CA ALA A 269 -4.24 -16.95 8.83
C ALA A 269 -4.04 -16.84 7.31
N GLY A 270 -2.96 -17.42 6.81
CA GLY A 270 -2.59 -17.43 5.39
C GLY A 270 -1.13 -17.07 5.17
N PHE A 271 -0.60 -17.48 4.00
CA PHE A 271 0.74 -17.14 3.58
C PHE A 271 0.80 -15.66 3.20
N ALA A 272 1.55 -14.86 3.96
CA ALA A 272 1.80 -13.45 3.64
C ALA A 272 2.87 -13.37 2.55
N ALA A 273 2.47 -13.54 1.29
CA ALA A 273 3.43 -13.46 0.19
C ALA A 273 3.97 -12.04 -0.02
N VAL A 274 3.18 -10.96 0.15
CA VAL A 274 3.65 -9.64 -0.34
C VAL A 274 3.06 -8.36 0.30
N LEU A 275 2.23 -8.44 1.34
CA LEU A 275 1.76 -7.20 1.97
C LEU A 275 2.82 -6.65 2.93
N ARG A 276 3.09 -5.34 2.85
CA ARG A 276 3.77 -4.59 3.91
C ARG A 276 3.08 -4.96 5.22
N SER A 277 3.81 -5.60 6.14
CA SER A 277 3.25 -6.09 7.40
C SER A 277 2.63 -4.91 8.17
N GLU A 278 1.30 -4.87 8.19
CA GLU A 278 0.56 -3.86 8.91
C GLU A 278 0.80 -4.06 10.42
N PRO A 279 1.27 -3.05 11.18
CA PRO A 279 1.64 -3.21 12.58
C PRO A 279 0.54 -3.75 13.49
N TRP A 280 -0.72 -3.53 13.13
CA TRP A 280 -1.89 -3.96 13.87
C TRP A 280 -2.39 -5.35 13.45
N MET A 281 -1.67 -6.05 12.55
CA MET A 281 -1.97 -7.40 12.09
C MET A 281 -0.88 -8.38 12.53
N PHE A 282 -1.29 -9.56 12.96
CA PHE A 282 -0.38 -10.65 13.32
C PHE A 282 -0.62 -11.86 12.41
N HIS A 283 0.35 -12.14 11.54
CA HIS A 283 0.26 -13.28 10.62
C HIS A 283 0.59 -14.58 11.34
N THR A 284 -0.34 -15.53 11.34
CA THR A 284 -0.20 -16.80 12.06
C THR A 284 0.31 -17.94 11.19
N GLY A 285 0.65 -17.65 9.93
CA GLY A 285 0.99 -18.67 8.93
C GLY A 285 -0.24 -19.50 8.56
N CYS A 286 -0.05 -20.79 8.31
CA CYS A 286 -1.12 -21.69 7.86
C CYS A 286 -2.08 -22.14 8.97
N CYS A 287 -1.78 -21.84 10.23
CA CYS A 287 -2.58 -22.30 11.36
C CYS A 287 -3.46 -21.14 11.87
N PRO A 288 -4.80 -21.30 11.87
CA PRO A 288 -5.69 -20.37 12.55
C PRO A 288 -5.32 -20.27 14.03
N ARG A 289 -5.35 -19.06 14.57
CA ARG A 289 -5.24 -18.82 16.03
C ARG A 289 -6.46 -18.07 16.50
N ARG A 290 -6.44 -17.61 17.75
CA ARG A 290 -7.46 -16.69 18.26
C ARG A 290 -7.43 -15.39 17.47
N ILE A 291 -8.58 -14.75 17.22
CA ILE A 291 -8.67 -13.52 16.39
C ILE A 291 -7.87 -12.33 16.93
N TRP A 292 -7.48 -12.34 18.22
CA TRP A 292 -6.71 -11.29 18.86
C TRP A 292 -5.45 -11.83 19.50
N VAL A 293 -4.36 -11.04 19.41
CA VAL A 293 -3.12 -11.26 20.16
C VAL A 293 -2.62 -9.92 20.71
N CYS A 294 -2.15 -9.91 21.95
CA CYS A 294 -1.60 -8.71 22.58
C CYS A 294 -0.14 -8.54 22.17
N ALA A 295 0.22 -7.41 21.56
CA ALA A 295 1.62 -7.13 21.23
C ALA A 295 2.51 -6.98 22.48
N ALA A 296 1.95 -6.60 23.62
CA ALA A 296 2.71 -6.39 24.86
C ALA A 296 3.05 -7.70 25.59
N CYS A 297 2.06 -8.56 25.84
CA CYS A 297 2.26 -9.78 26.63
C CYS A 297 2.08 -11.10 25.87
N GLY A 298 1.67 -11.06 24.59
CA GLY A 298 1.46 -12.25 23.77
C GLY A 298 0.18 -13.02 24.06
N HIS A 299 -0.67 -12.53 24.97
CA HIS A 299 -1.95 -13.18 25.27
C HIS A 299 -2.85 -13.24 24.03
N GLU A 300 -3.47 -14.39 23.79
CA GLU A 300 -4.36 -14.66 22.65
C GLU A 300 -5.79 -14.92 23.11
N TRP A 301 -6.80 -14.29 22.48
CA TRP A 301 -8.20 -14.44 22.89
C TRP A 301 -9.22 -14.21 21.76
N GLY A 302 -10.46 -14.63 21.99
CA GLY A 302 -11.58 -14.55 21.04
C GLY A 302 -11.86 -15.86 20.29
N PRO A 303 -12.79 -15.85 19.33
CA PRO A 303 -13.02 -17.00 18.44
C PRO A 303 -11.77 -17.35 17.61
N SER A 304 -11.78 -18.52 16.98
CA SER A 304 -10.77 -18.88 15.98
C SER A 304 -10.82 -17.88 14.81
N SER A 305 -9.67 -17.59 14.21
CA SER A 305 -9.56 -16.78 13.00
C SER A 305 -10.04 -17.49 11.74
N ASP A 306 -10.44 -18.76 11.87
CA ASP A 306 -11.01 -19.56 10.78
C ASP A 306 -12.53 -19.33 10.66
N PRO A 307 -13.05 -18.92 9.49
CA PRO A 307 -14.48 -18.75 9.28
C PRO A 307 -15.26 -20.07 9.19
N GLU A 308 -14.58 -21.22 9.08
CA GLU A 308 -15.20 -22.56 8.98
C GLU A 308 -15.19 -23.36 10.29
N ALA A 309 -14.64 -22.82 11.39
CA ALA A 309 -14.58 -23.50 12.69
C ALA A 309 -15.81 -23.23 13.58
N GLY A 310 -17.00 -23.22 12.97
CA GLY A 310 -18.30 -23.07 13.63
C GLY A 310 -19.04 -24.39 13.75
#